data_AF-A0A151SAM9-F1
#
_entry.id   AF-A0A151SAM9-F1
#
_cell.length_a   1.000
_cell.length_b   1.000
_cell.length_c   1.000
_cell.angle_alpha   90.00
_cell.angle_beta   90.00
_cell.angle_gamma   90.00
#
_symmetry.space_group_name_H-M   'P 1'
#
loop_
_entity.id
_entity.type
_entity.pdbx_description
1 polymer ?
#
loop_
_entity_poly.entity_id
_entity_poly.type
_entity_poly.pdbx_seq_one_letter_code
_entity_poly.pdbx_strand_id
1 'polypeptide(L)'
;MDVEELFQAQALLYNYTYSFIGSMSLKSAVHLGIPDVISKHGQPITIPELVLALEINPNKSGYVYRLMRLLVHAGFFVTSKVIKEDKEEVGYDLTPSSRLLLKENVPTLSPFVRAMFHPALVHSSEFLAEWFHKNEVTPIPIVGPKPKI
;
A
#
# COMPACT_ATOMS: atom_id res chain seq x y z
N MET A 1 11.17 30.30 -17.11
CA MET A 1 11.36 29.38 -15.99
C MET A 1 12.85 29.21 -15.81
N ASP A 2 13.38 29.67 -14.68
CA ASP A 2 14.80 29.46 -14.38
C ASP A 2 15.06 27.99 -13.96
N VAL A 3 16.33 27.65 -13.72
CA VAL A 3 16.72 26.26 -13.43
C VAL A 3 16.14 25.77 -12.10
N GLU A 4 16.04 26.64 -11.10
CA GLU A 4 15.51 26.29 -9.78
C GLU A 4 14.00 26.10 -9.85
N GLU A 5 13.30 27.03 -10.51
CA GLU A 5 11.86 26.96 -10.76
C GLU A 5 11.48 25.71 -11.57
N LEU A 6 12.27 25.37 -12.61
CA LEU A 6 12.07 24.15 -13.39
C LEU A 6 12.25 22.90 -12.53
N PHE A 7 13.29 22.86 -11.70
CA PHE A 7 13.56 21.72 -10.83
C PHE A 7 12.43 21.51 -9.80
N GLN A 8 11.92 22.59 -9.20
CA GLN A 8 10.79 22.51 -8.28
C GLN A 8 9.51 22.05 -8.99
N ALA A 9 9.23 22.57 -10.19
CA ALA A 9 8.09 22.13 -10.99
C ALA A 9 8.16 20.63 -11.35
N GLN A 10 9.35 20.13 -11.71
CA GLN A 10 9.58 18.71 -11.96
C GLN A 10 9.38 17.86 -10.71
N ALA A 11 9.94 18.28 -9.57
CA ALA A 11 9.78 17.58 -8.30
C ALA A 11 8.29 17.48 -7.89
N LEU A 12 7.53 18.56 -8.05
CA LEU A 12 6.09 18.57 -7.81
C LEU A 12 5.36 17.56 -8.71
N LEU A 13 5.64 17.57 -10.01
CA LEU A 13 5.02 16.66 -10.96
C LEU A 13 5.33 15.20 -10.63
N TYR A 14 6.59 14.90 -10.31
CA TYR A 14 7.00 13.54 -9.92
C TYR A 14 6.33 13.11 -8.62
N ASN A 15 6.30 13.96 -7.60
CA ASN A 15 5.68 13.64 -6.32
C ASN A 15 4.19 13.30 -6.50
N TYR A 16 3.46 14.11 -7.28
CA TYR A 16 2.04 13.86 -7.50
C TYR A 16 1.80 12.61 -8.36
N THR A 17 2.56 12.43 -9.45
CA THR A 17 2.45 11.27 -10.36
C THR A 17 2.77 9.96 -9.64
N TYR A 18 3.81 9.95 -8.80
CA TYR A 18 4.25 8.75 -8.09
C TYR A 18 3.54 8.52 -6.76
N SER A 19 2.75 9.47 -6.26
CA SER A 19 1.99 9.34 -4.99
C SER A 19 1.13 8.07 -4.95
N PHE A 20 0.55 7.67 -6.09
CA PHE A 20 -0.26 6.46 -6.23
C PHE A 20 0.51 5.16 -5.92
N ILE A 21 1.83 5.14 -6.15
CA ILE A 21 2.67 3.95 -5.87
C ILE A 21 2.66 3.62 -4.38
N GLY A 22 2.72 4.63 -3.50
CA GLY A 22 2.63 4.44 -2.05
C GLY A 22 1.30 3.81 -1.64
N SER A 23 0.20 4.33 -2.18
CA SER A 23 -1.15 3.83 -1.96
C SER A 23 -1.32 2.37 -2.43
N MET A 24 -0.84 2.04 -3.63
CA MET A 24 -0.92 0.67 -4.14
C MET A 24 -0.01 -0.29 -3.39
N SER A 25 1.13 0.18 -2.90
CA SER A 25 2.03 -0.62 -2.06
C SER A 25 1.36 -0.98 -0.73
N LEU A 26 0.66 -0.01 -0.11
CA LEU A 26 -0.13 -0.27 1.10
C LEU A 26 -1.25 -1.27 0.84
N LYS A 27 -1.99 -1.11 -0.27
CA LYS A 27 -3.01 -2.07 -0.71
C LYS A 27 -2.41 -3.48 -0.85
N SER A 28 -1.26 -3.61 -1.51
CA SER A 28 -0.57 -4.89 -1.69
C SER A 28 -0.19 -5.52 -0.35
N ALA A 29 0.36 -4.76 0.60
CA ALA A 29 0.70 -5.29 1.92
C ALA A 29 -0.53 -5.80 2.69
N VAL A 30 -1.64 -5.07 2.63
CA VAL A 30 -2.93 -5.48 3.25
C VAL A 30 -3.53 -6.70 2.55
N HIS A 31 -3.40 -6.78 1.22
CA HIS A 31 -3.88 -7.92 0.44
C HIS A 31 -3.08 -9.19 0.74
N LEU A 32 -1.75 -9.08 0.76
CA LEU A 32 -0.83 -10.17 1.10
C LEU A 32 -0.94 -10.60 2.57
N GLY A 33 -1.49 -9.77 3.46
CA GLY A 33 -1.58 -10.08 4.89
C GLY A 33 -0.27 -9.88 5.64
N ILE A 34 0.61 -9.01 5.13
CA ILE A 34 1.89 -8.67 5.76
C ILE A 34 1.71 -8.24 7.23
N PRO A 35 0.78 -7.33 7.58
CA PRO A 35 0.60 -6.93 8.98
C PRO A 35 0.26 -8.11 9.90
N ASP A 36 -0.63 -8.99 9.45
CA ASP A 36 -1.05 -10.17 10.23
C ASP A 36 0.11 -11.15 10.42
N VAL A 37 0.92 -11.40 9.38
CA VAL A 37 2.09 -12.29 9.45
C VAL A 37 3.13 -11.77 10.44
N ILE A 38 3.48 -10.48 10.37
CA ILE A 38 4.41 -9.85 11.32
C ILE A 38 3.85 -9.95 12.74
N SER A 39 2.56 -9.64 12.94
CA SER A 39 1.93 -9.74 14.26
C SER A 39 1.96 -11.15 14.84
N LYS A 40 1.69 -12.16 14.02
CA LYS A 40 1.68 -13.57 14.44
C LYS A 40 3.08 -14.12 14.70
N HIS A 41 4.10 -13.57 14.03
CA HIS A 41 5.48 -13.93 14.28
C HIS A 41 5.96 -13.49 15.68
N GLY A 42 5.40 -12.40 16.23
CA GLY A 42 5.59 -11.97 17.62
C GLY A 42 6.93 -11.28 17.92
N GLN A 43 7.82 -11.18 16.93
CA GLN A 43 9.12 -10.51 17.00
C GLN A 43 9.46 -9.91 15.62
N PRO A 44 10.50 -9.07 15.49
CA PRO A 44 10.91 -8.55 14.19
C PRO A 44 11.26 -9.68 13.21
N ILE A 45 10.57 -9.73 12.05
CA ILE A 45 10.70 -10.80 11.05
C ILE A 45 11.69 -10.42 9.95
N THR A 46 12.53 -11.34 9.46
CA THR A 46 13.45 -11.03 8.34
C THR A 46 12.75 -11.20 6.99
N ILE A 47 13.31 -10.65 5.89
CA ILE A 47 12.73 -10.84 4.54
C ILE A 47 12.54 -12.32 4.18
N PRO A 48 13.55 -13.22 4.35
CA PRO A 48 13.37 -14.63 4.03
C PRO A 48 12.21 -15.26 4.80
N GLU A 49 12.11 -14.99 6.11
CA GLU A 49 11.01 -15.49 6.94
C GLU A 49 9.66 -14.96 6.51
N LEU A 50 9.58 -13.66 6.21
CA LEU A 50 8.36 -13.03 5.74
C LEU A 50 7.90 -13.63 4.41
N VAL A 51 8.83 -13.84 3.46
CA VAL A 51 8.54 -14.45 2.16
C VAL A 51 8.04 -15.89 2.34
N LEU A 52 8.68 -16.66 3.21
CA LEU A 52 8.25 -18.03 3.54
C LEU A 52 6.87 -18.05 4.20
N ALA A 53 6.63 -17.20 5.19
CA ALA A 53 5.36 -17.11 5.93
C ALA A 53 4.19 -16.60 5.07
N LEU A 54 4.48 -15.82 4.01
CA LEU A 54 3.52 -15.38 3.01
C LEU A 54 3.34 -16.39 1.85
N GLU A 55 4.07 -17.51 1.87
CA GLU A 55 4.08 -18.52 0.80
C GLU A 55 4.44 -17.93 -0.58
N ILE A 56 5.29 -16.91 -0.59
CA ILE A 56 5.77 -16.26 -1.81
C ILE A 56 6.99 -17.02 -2.35
N ASN A 57 7.07 -17.19 -3.68
CA ASN A 57 8.25 -17.79 -4.31
C ASN A 57 9.54 -17.04 -3.88
N PRO A 58 10.57 -17.71 -3.33
CA PRO A 58 11.80 -17.09 -2.85
C PRO A 58 12.52 -16.21 -3.88
N ASN A 59 12.38 -16.48 -5.19
CA ASN A 59 12.94 -15.64 -6.26
C ASN A 59 12.32 -14.22 -6.29
N LYS A 60 11.19 -14.01 -5.62
CA LYS A 60 10.53 -12.70 -5.50
C LYS A 60 10.94 -11.93 -4.24
N SER A 61 11.86 -12.45 -3.42
CA SER A 61 12.31 -11.82 -2.18
C SER A 61 12.80 -10.38 -2.38
N GLY A 62 13.51 -10.11 -3.49
CA GLY A 62 13.96 -8.75 -3.82
C GLY A 62 12.81 -7.75 -4.04
N TYR A 63 11.67 -8.21 -4.56
CA TYR A 63 10.48 -7.36 -4.72
C TYR A 63 9.76 -7.12 -3.40
N VAL A 64 9.66 -8.14 -2.54
CA VAL A 64 9.11 -8.00 -1.18
C VAL A 64 9.97 -7.05 -0.36
N TYR A 65 11.30 -7.15 -0.46
CA TYR A 65 12.22 -6.21 0.18
C TYR A 65 11.98 -4.75 -0.27
N ARG A 66 11.84 -4.50 -1.57
CA ARG A 66 11.55 -3.14 -2.09
C ARG A 66 10.21 -2.60 -1.60
N LEU A 67 9.18 -3.45 -1.57
CA LEU A 67 7.88 -3.12 -1.02
C LEU A 67 7.98 -2.72 0.46
N MET A 68 8.63 -3.56 1.27
CA MET A 68 8.81 -3.30 2.70
C MET A 68 9.64 -2.03 2.94
N ARG A 69 10.71 -1.81 2.17
CA ARG A 69 11.52 -0.58 2.29
C ARG A 69 10.70 0.68 2.04
N LEU A 70 9.83 0.68 1.03
CA LEU A 70 8.94 1.80 0.76
C LEU A 70 7.94 2.03 1.90
N LEU A 71 7.35 0.95 2.43
CA LEU A 71 6.37 1.04 3.51
C LEU A 71 6.97 1.40 4.86
N VAL A 72 8.24 1.06 5.10
CA VAL A 72 9.02 1.57 6.24
C VAL A 72 9.24 3.06 6.09
N HIS A 73 9.68 3.51 4.90
CA HIS A 73 9.87 4.95 4.65
C HIS A 73 8.56 5.74 4.80
N ALA A 74 7.43 5.16 4.40
CA ALA A 74 6.10 5.74 4.60
C ALA A 74 5.58 5.65 6.05
N GLY A 75 6.32 5.05 6.97
CA GLY A 75 5.96 4.97 8.40
C GLY A 75 4.94 3.90 8.77
N PHE A 76 4.66 2.93 7.89
CA PHE A 76 3.80 1.79 8.21
C PHE A 76 4.55 0.70 8.98
N PHE A 77 5.82 0.47 8.68
CA PHE A 77 6.64 -0.52 9.37
C PHE A 77 7.91 0.12 9.91
N VAL A 78 8.57 -0.58 10.83
CA VAL A 78 9.87 -0.18 11.36
C VAL A 78 10.86 -1.31 11.18
N THR A 79 12.14 -0.96 11.02
CA THR A 79 13.25 -1.92 10.99
C THR A 79 13.90 -2.03 12.35
N SER A 80 14.24 -3.25 12.77
CA SER A 80 15.02 -3.55 13.97
C SER A 80 16.22 -4.43 13.63
N LYS A 81 17.26 -4.36 14.45
CA LYS A 81 18.42 -5.25 14.34
C LYS A 81 18.06 -6.61 14.92
N VAL A 82 18.29 -7.68 14.17
CA VAL A 82 18.08 -9.05 14.60
C VAL A 82 19.41 -9.79 14.50
N ILE A 83 19.79 -10.53 15.55
CA ILE A 83 21.01 -11.34 15.54
C ILE A 83 20.59 -12.79 15.27
N LYS A 84 21.10 -13.37 14.18
CA LYS A 84 20.91 -14.79 13.84
C LYS A 84 22.23 -15.39 13.41
N GLU A 85 22.59 -16.53 13.99
CA GLU A 85 23.80 -17.27 13.63
C GLU A 85 25.05 -16.36 13.58
N ASP A 86 25.18 -15.48 14.58
CA ASP A 86 26.25 -14.47 14.71
C ASP A 86 26.32 -13.44 13.57
N LYS A 87 25.26 -13.30 12.78
CA LYS A 87 25.09 -12.26 11.74
C LYS A 87 24.00 -11.28 12.13
N GLU A 88 24.28 -10.01 11.87
CA GLU A 88 23.30 -8.93 12.03
C GLU A 88 22.43 -8.83 10.77
N GLU A 89 21.12 -9.03 10.93
CA GLU A 89 20.12 -8.92 9.89
C GLU A 89 19.09 -7.83 10.19
N VAL A 90 18.42 -7.36 9.14
CA VAL A 90 17.30 -6.42 9.25
C VAL A 90 16.01 -7.19 9.47
N GLY A 91 15.38 -7.00 10.62
CA GLY A 91 14.02 -7.44 10.92
C GLY A 91 13.00 -6.32 10.75
N TYR A 92 11.74 -6.68 10.46
CA TYR A 92 10.62 -5.74 10.29
C TYR A 92 9.59 -5.96 11.40
N ASP A 93 9.07 -4.86 11.93
CA ASP A 93 8.03 -4.87 12.96
C ASP A 93 6.93 -3.83 12.66
N LEU A 94 5.81 -3.94 13.37
CA LEU A 94 4.64 -3.11 13.24
C LEU A 94 4.82 -1.76 13.93
N THR A 95 4.42 -0.70 13.25
CA THR A 95 4.12 0.61 13.86
C THR A 95 2.66 0.66 14.32
N PRO A 96 2.25 1.67 15.12
CA PRO A 96 0.84 1.93 15.41
C PRO A 96 -0.04 1.99 14.15
N SER A 97 0.45 2.59 13.06
CA SER A 97 -0.27 2.71 11.79
C SER A 97 -0.56 1.34 11.17
N SER A 98 0.43 0.44 11.12
CA SER A 98 0.21 -0.93 10.61
C SER A 98 -0.65 -1.80 11.52
N ARG A 99 -0.70 -1.52 12.83
CA ARG A 99 -1.56 -2.25 13.78
C ARG A 99 -3.05 -2.01 13.52
N LEU A 100 -3.42 -0.86 12.93
CA LEU A 100 -4.79 -0.59 12.47
C LEU A 100 -5.19 -1.47 11.28
N LEU A 101 -4.25 -2.17 10.64
CA LEU A 101 -4.50 -3.01 9.46
C LEU A 101 -4.66 -4.50 9.81
N LEU A 102 -4.50 -4.88 11.08
CA LEU A 102 -4.67 -6.24 11.56
C LEU A 102 -6.14 -6.66 11.46
N LYS A 103 -6.41 -7.90 11.05
CA LYS A 103 -7.79 -8.40 10.88
C LYS A 103 -8.52 -8.59 12.20
N GLU A 104 -7.80 -9.00 13.24
CA GLU A 104 -8.36 -9.35 14.55
C GLU A 104 -8.39 -8.15 15.52
N ASN A 105 -7.83 -7.00 15.12
CA ASN A 105 -7.84 -5.80 15.93
C ASN A 105 -9.13 -4.99 15.71
N VAL A 106 -9.79 -4.56 16.79
CA VAL A 106 -11.00 -3.71 16.70
C VAL A 106 -10.69 -2.35 17.32
N PRO A 107 -10.76 -1.24 16.56
CA PRO A 107 -11.19 -1.15 15.15
C PRO A 107 -10.07 -1.52 14.15
N THR A 108 -10.45 -2.14 13.03
CA THR A 108 -9.56 -2.40 11.88
C THR A 108 -9.94 -1.53 10.68
N LEU A 109 -8.93 -0.93 10.04
CA LEU A 109 -9.04 -0.15 8.80
C LEU A 109 -8.68 -0.97 7.56
N SER A 110 -8.37 -2.26 7.71
CA SER A 110 -8.11 -3.15 6.57
C SER A 110 -9.26 -3.19 5.56
N PRO A 111 -10.56 -3.26 5.98
CA PRO A 111 -11.68 -3.18 5.04
C PRO A 111 -11.76 -1.84 4.31
N PHE A 112 -11.44 -0.73 4.98
CA PHE A 112 -11.43 0.60 4.37
C PHE A 112 -10.39 0.70 3.25
N VAL A 113 -9.15 0.26 3.51
CA VAL A 113 -8.09 0.21 2.49
C VAL A 113 -8.51 -0.65 1.30
N ARG A 114 -9.10 -1.82 1.55
CA ARG A 114 -9.59 -2.70 0.47
C ARG A 114 -10.70 -2.05 -0.36
N ALA A 115 -11.65 -1.38 0.29
CA ALA A 115 -12.75 -0.71 -0.36
C ALA A 115 -12.27 0.44 -1.25
N MET A 116 -11.40 1.33 -0.74
CA MET A 116 -10.91 2.49 -1.48
C MET A 116 -10.14 2.12 -2.76
N PHE A 117 -9.49 0.96 -2.78
CA PHE A 117 -8.77 0.48 -3.96
C PHE A 117 -9.49 -0.65 -4.70
N HIS A 118 -10.80 -0.80 -4.50
CA HIS A 118 -11.63 -1.70 -5.30
C HIS A 118 -11.62 -1.24 -6.77
N PRO A 119 -11.53 -2.16 -7.76
CA PRO A 119 -11.47 -1.79 -9.17
C PRO A 119 -12.59 -0.83 -9.59
N ALA A 120 -13.81 -1.01 -9.10
CA ALA A 120 -14.93 -0.12 -9.42
C ALA A 120 -14.66 1.37 -9.06
N LEU A 121 -13.96 1.63 -7.95
CA LEU A 121 -13.61 3.00 -7.55
C LEU A 121 -12.36 3.48 -8.29
N VAL A 122 -11.34 2.63 -8.44
CA VAL A 122 -10.10 3.01 -9.14
C VAL A 122 -10.39 3.33 -10.61
N HIS A 123 -11.14 2.47 -11.31
CA HIS A 123 -11.50 2.70 -12.71
C HIS A 123 -12.43 3.90 -12.89
N SER A 124 -13.29 4.23 -11.91
CA SER A 124 -14.12 5.44 -12.00
C SER A 124 -13.29 6.73 -12.14
N SER A 125 -12.08 6.76 -11.56
CA SER A 125 -11.17 7.89 -11.69
C SER A 125 -10.57 8.05 -13.09
N GLU A 126 -10.49 6.96 -13.88
CA GLU A 126 -9.99 6.98 -15.26
C GLU A 126 -10.95 7.71 -16.19
N PHE A 127 -12.26 7.63 -15.91
CA PHE A 127 -13.31 8.30 -16.69
C PHE A 127 -13.64 9.70 -16.19
N LEU A 128 -12.96 10.20 -15.15
CA LEU A 128 -13.30 11.48 -14.51
C LEU A 128 -13.20 12.65 -15.49
N ALA A 129 -12.18 12.66 -16.36
CA ALA A 129 -12.01 13.68 -17.39
C ALA A 129 -13.16 13.68 -18.41
N GLU A 130 -13.62 12.50 -18.83
CA GLU A 130 -14.77 12.36 -19.73
C GLU A 130 -16.07 12.75 -19.03
N TRP A 131 -16.21 12.39 -17.75
CA TRP A 131 -17.38 12.70 -16.95
C TRP A 131 -17.61 14.22 -16.80
N PHE A 132 -16.56 15.03 -16.67
CA PHE A 132 -16.70 16.50 -16.65
C PHE A 132 -17.38 17.08 -17.90
N HIS A 133 -17.37 16.35 -19.01
CA HIS A 133 -18.03 16.76 -20.25
C HIS A 133 -19.45 16.19 -20.40
N LYS A 134 -19.91 15.35 -19.46
CA LYS A 134 -21.24 14.69 -19.46
C LYS A 134 -22.17 15.35 -18.45
N ASN A 135 -23.48 15.30 -18.70
CA ASN A 135 -24.52 15.78 -17.78
C ASN A 135 -24.89 14.75 -16.68
N GLU A 136 -24.03 13.77 -16.40
CA GLU A 136 -24.28 12.69 -15.43
C GLU A 136 -24.00 13.16 -13.99
N VAL A 137 -24.82 12.76 -13.02
CA VAL A 137 -24.72 13.23 -11.62
C VAL A 137 -23.48 12.68 -10.90
N THR A 138 -23.01 11.47 -11.24
CA THR A 138 -21.87 10.83 -10.55
C THR A 138 -20.92 10.11 -11.53
N PRO A 139 -19.58 10.21 -11.35
CA PRO A 139 -18.59 9.50 -12.17
C PRO A 139 -18.50 8.00 -11.87
N ILE A 140 -19.12 7.54 -10.78
CA ILE A 140 -19.13 6.14 -10.37
C ILE A 140 -20.29 5.44 -11.10
N PRO A 141 -20.04 4.33 -11.83
CA PRO A 141 -21.12 3.55 -12.42
C PRO A 141 -22.02 3.03 -11.30
N ILE A 142 -23.28 3.48 -11.27
CA ILE A 142 -24.26 2.96 -10.32
C ILE A 142 -24.53 1.51 -10.70
N VAL A 143 -23.96 0.56 -9.95
CA VAL A 143 -24.32 -0.86 -10.05
C VAL A 143 -25.69 -1.03 -9.37
N GLY A 144 -26.73 -0.66 -10.11
CA GLY A 144 -28.13 -0.75 -9.68
C GLY A 144 -29.06 -0.49 -10.85
N PRO A 145 -30.30 -1.04 -10.84
CA PRO A 145 -31.26 -0.82 -11.91
C PRO A 145 -31.52 0.69 -12.05
N LYS A 146 -31.35 1.21 -13.27
CA LYS A 146 -31.66 2.60 -13.60
C LYS A 146 -33.11 2.89 -13.15
N PRO A 147 -33.38 4.00 -12.43
CA PRO A 147 -34.74 4.39 -12.11
C PRO A 147 -35.51 4.56 -13.42
N LYS A 148 -36.63 3.84 -13.55
CA LYS A 148 -37.58 4.07 -14.63
C LYS A 148 -38.21 5.44 -14.40
N ILE A 149 -37.99 6.35 -15.33
CA ILE A 149 -38.80 7.57 -15.48
C ILE A 149 -40.12 7.15 -16.13
#